data_AF-A0A2R3JVX1-F1
#
_entry.id   AF-A0A2R3JVX1-F1
#
_cell.length_a   1.000
_cell.length_b   1.000
_cell.length_c   1.000
_cell.angle_alpha   90.00
_cell.angle_beta   90.00
_cell.angle_gamma   90.00
#
_symmetry.space_group_name_H-M   'P 1'
#
loop_
_entity.id
_entity.type
_entity.pdbx_description
1 polymer ?
#
loop_
_entity_poly.entity_id
_entity_poly.type
_entity_poly.pdbx_seq_one_letter_code
_entity_poly.pdbx_strand_id
1 'polypeptide(L)'
;MKNLRGMLGLTLLLTLGLAGCQATTSKSFRSEPKAVQTTTKVTAVNKVQTNDYLGRWVSPSDQVALYLTSKKQLAFFQANHPTIKGGFTLKLAGNNQANLTQLKFGSANLNLTTATSMILKRGNTTIQLTKDSGWSPQHNVIPTDAKTALQTTALAAPAALKPEY
;
A
#
# COMPACT_ATOMS: atom_id res chain seq x y z
N MET A 1 5.76 13.53 49.72
CA MET A 1 5.33 12.99 51.03
C MET A 1 4.98 11.52 50.86
N LYS A 2 5.57 10.66 51.72
CA LYS A 2 5.18 9.31 52.22
C LYS A 2 4.18 8.50 51.35
N ASN A 3 4.59 7.41 50.68
CA ASN A 3 4.86 6.04 51.18
C ASN A 3 3.62 5.23 51.61
N LEU A 4 3.31 4.16 50.86
CA LEU A 4 2.72 2.89 51.35
C LEU A 4 2.92 1.84 50.23
N ARG A 5 3.88 0.89 50.32
CA ARG A 5 3.86 -0.40 51.06
C ARG A 5 2.61 -1.22 50.70
N GLY A 6 2.66 -2.45 50.22
CA GLY A 6 3.70 -3.44 49.94
C GLY A 6 3.02 -4.55 49.10
N MET A 7 3.40 -5.82 49.03
CA MET A 7 4.48 -6.65 49.54
C MET A 7 4.24 -8.02 48.87
N LEU A 8 5.32 -8.73 48.54
CA LEU A 8 5.42 -10.20 48.40
C LEU A 8 4.73 -10.92 47.23
N GLY A 9 5.56 -11.64 46.48
CA GLY A 9 5.17 -12.67 45.52
C GLY A 9 6.40 -13.39 44.96
N LEU A 10 7.20 -13.94 45.86
CA LEU A 10 8.42 -14.69 45.60
C LEU A 10 8.08 -16.08 45.03
N THR A 11 8.50 -16.41 43.81
CA THR A 11 8.75 -17.81 43.44
C THR A 11 9.83 -17.92 42.37
N LEU A 12 10.97 -18.38 42.88
CA LEU A 12 12.10 -18.97 42.19
C LEU A 12 11.65 -20.24 41.44
N LEU A 13 12.18 -20.48 40.23
CA LEU A 13 12.52 -21.83 39.77
C LEU A 13 13.46 -21.74 38.56
N LEU A 14 14.76 -21.88 38.86
CA LEU A 14 15.78 -22.27 37.91
C LEU A 14 15.51 -23.71 37.49
N THR A 15 15.44 -23.95 36.18
CA THR A 15 15.78 -25.27 35.60
C THR A 15 16.85 -25.06 34.54
N LEU A 16 18.11 -25.20 34.98
CA LEU A 16 19.20 -25.60 34.11
C LEU A 16 19.01 -27.09 33.81
N GLY A 17 19.06 -27.46 32.54
CA GLY A 17 19.11 -28.88 32.19
C GLY A 17 18.88 -29.17 30.72
N LEU A 18 19.88 -28.91 29.87
CA LEU A 18 20.26 -29.88 28.85
C LEU A 18 21.76 -29.90 28.72
N ALA A 19 22.33 -30.94 29.33
CA ALA A 19 23.64 -31.46 28.98
C ALA A 19 23.63 -31.84 27.49
N GLY A 20 24.44 -31.15 26.70
CA GLY A 20 24.87 -31.61 25.39
C GLY A 20 26.33 -32.03 25.52
N CYS A 21 26.57 -33.33 25.39
CA CYS A 21 27.86 -33.99 25.52
C CYS A 21 29.00 -33.28 24.75
N GLN A 22 30.14 -33.13 25.42
CA GLN A 22 31.42 -32.95 24.76
C GLN A 22 31.79 -34.28 24.09
N ALA A 23 31.99 -34.27 22.78
CA ALA A 23 32.71 -35.32 22.08
C ALA A 23 34.14 -34.83 21.80
N THR A 24 35.06 -35.60 22.38
CA THR A 24 36.52 -35.57 22.32
C THR A 24 37.14 -35.05 21.02
N THR A 25 38.20 -34.26 21.20
CA THR A 25 39.19 -33.82 20.20
C THR A 25 39.80 -34.96 19.38
N SER A 26 39.79 -34.80 18.06
CA SER A 26 40.82 -35.36 17.18
C SER A 26 41.36 -34.23 16.30
N LYS A 27 42.66 -33.96 16.44
CA LYS A 27 43.43 -33.02 15.61
C LYS A 27 43.33 -33.43 14.14
N SER A 28 42.91 -32.52 13.28
CA SER A 28 43.30 -32.50 11.87
C SER A 28 43.04 -31.11 11.29
N PHE A 29 44.10 -30.49 10.77
CA PHE A 29 44.13 -29.21 10.05
C PHE A 29 43.00 -29.09 9.02
N ARG A 30 42.20 -28.03 9.08
CA ARG A 30 41.61 -27.41 7.87
C ARG A 30 41.19 -25.97 8.14
N SER A 31 41.62 -25.10 7.24
CA SER A 31 41.56 -23.64 7.26
C SER A 31 40.15 -23.06 7.47
N GLU A 32 40.08 -21.97 8.26
CA GLU A 32 38.95 -21.04 8.28
C GLU A 32 38.59 -20.58 6.86
N PRO A 33 37.31 -20.57 6.49
CA PRO A 33 36.77 -19.47 5.71
C PRO A 33 36.31 -18.39 6.68
N LYS A 34 37.05 -17.28 6.74
CA LYS A 34 36.48 -16.00 7.18
C LYS A 34 35.24 -15.75 6.33
N ALA A 35 34.06 -15.91 6.91
CA ALA A 35 32.82 -15.47 6.30
C ALA A 35 32.80 -13.93 6.32
N VAL A 36 33.38 -13.34 5.28
CA VAL A 36 33.25 -11.93 4.96
C VAL A 36 31.87 -11.73 4.33
N GLN A 37 31.01 -10.98 5.04
CA GLN A 37 30.06 -9.99 4.52
C GLN A 37 28.99 -10.50 3.52
N THR A 38 27.69 -10.32 3.78
CA THR A 38 27.05 -9.01 3.61
C THR A 38 25.64 -9.07 4.19
N THR A 39 25.41 -8.42 5.33
CA THR A 39 24.05 -7.96 5.66
C THR A 39 23.75 -6.73 4.82
N THR A 40 23.50 -6.91 3.52
CA THR A 40 22.78 -5.89 2.76
C THR A 40 21.32 -5.97 3.19
N LYS A 41 21.01 -5.31 4.32
CA LYS A 41 19.66 -4.80 4.55
C LYS A 41 19.43 -3.74 3.47
N VAL A 42 19.00 -4.20 2.29
CA VAL A 42 18.49 -3.33 1.24
C VAL A 42 17.15 -2.83 1.75
N THR A 43 17.15 -1.77 2.54
CA THR A 43 15.95 -1.00 2.78
C THR A 43 15.71 -0.16 1.52
N ALA A 44 15.26 -0.80 0.44
CA ALA A 44 14.78 -0.07 -0.73
C ALA A 44 13.50 0.65 -0.31
N VAL A 45 13.64 1.91 0.13
CA VAL A 45 12.50 2.80 0.32
C VAL A 45 12.06 3.20 -1.09
N ASN A 46 11.20 2.40 -1.69
CA ASN A 46 10.71 2.71 -3.03
C ASN A 46 9.89 4.01 -2.93
N LYS A 47 10.40 5.09 -3.54
CA LYS A 47 9.73 6.39 -3.50
C LYS A 47 8.49 6.31 -4.38
N VAL A 48 7.35 6.70 -3.82
CA VAL A 48 6.09 6.83 -4.57
C VAL A 48 6.27 7.75 -5.77
N GLN A 49 5.77 7.29 -6.92
CA GLN A 49 5.81 7.96 -8.21
C GLN A 49 4.40 8.36 -8.66
N THR A 50 4.32 9.25 -9.65
CA THR A 50 3.04 9.66 -10.28
C THR A 50 2.23 8.46 -10.79
N ASN A 51 2.91 7.43 -11.30
CA ASN A 51 2.27 6.24 -11.85
C ASN A 51 1.52 5.40 -10.81
N ASP A 52 1.91 5.48 -9.53
CA ASP A 52 1.26 4.73 -8.45
C ASP A 52 -0.19 5.18 -8.22
N TYR A 53 -0.49 6.46 -8.53
CA TYR A 53 -1.82 7.04 -8.45
C TYR A 53 -2.67 6.75 -9.69
N LEU A 54 -2.08 6.29 -10.79
CA LEU A 54 -2.85 5.96 -11.98
C LEU A 54 -3.63 4.66 -11.78
N GLY A 55 -4.80 4.56 -12.37
CA GLY A 55 -5.68 3.41 -12.25
C GLY A 55 -7.14 3.80 -12.11
N ARG A 56 -7.97 2.78 -11.91
CA ARG A 56 -9.36 2.92 -11.46
C ARG A 56 -9.37 2.75 -9.95
N TRP A 57 -9.94 3.72 -9.26
CA TRP A 57 -10.03 3.81 -7.82
C TRP A 57 -11.49 3.89 -7.43
N VAL A 58 -11.96 2.97 -6.59
CA VAL A 58 -13.38 2.82 -6.28
C VAL A 58 -13.65 2.93 -4.79
N SER A 59 -14.75 3.57 -4.42
CA SER A 59 -15.36 3.46 -3.10
C SER A 59 -16.78 2.92 -3.26
N PRO A 60 -17.04 1.64 -2.94
CA PRO A 60 -18.38 1.10 -2.93
C PRO A 60 -19.32 1.81 -1.95
N SER A 61 -18.82 2.16 -0.75
CA SER A 61 -19.61 2.83 0.29
C SER A 61 -20.06 4.23 -0.12
N ASP A 62 -19.16 4.99 -0.75
CA ASP A 62 -19.44 6.35 -1.22
C ASP A 62 -20.01 6.38 -2.64
N GLN A 63 -20.15 5.21 -3.28
CA GLN A 63 -20.57 5.03 -4.67
C GLN A 63 -19.80 5.94 -5.63
N VAL A 64 -18.47 5.88 -5.55
CA VAL A 64 -17.54 6.70 -6.34
C VAL A 64 -16.59 5.81 -7.13
N ALA A 65 -16.27 6.25 -8.36
CA ALA A 65 -15.16 5.72 -9.14
C ALA A 65 -14.34 6.87 -9.76
N LEU A 66 -13.05 6.90 -9.46
CA LEU A 66 -12.05 7.80 -10.02
C LEU A 66 -11.14 7.03 -10.98
N TYR A 67 -11.07 7.49 -12.22
CA TYR A 67 -10.19 6.97 -13.25
C TYR A 67 -9.10 7.98 -13.52
N LEU A 68 -7.84 7.55 -13.44
CA LEU A 68 -6.66 8.34 -13.79
C LEU A 68 -5.84 7.55 -14.80
N THR A 69 -5.74 8.04 -16.03
CA THR A 69 -5.03 7.36 -17.13
C THR A 69 -3.61 7.88 -17.31
N SER A 70 -2.76 7.09 -17.99
CA SER A 70 -1.41 7.53 -18.39
C SER A 70 -1.43 8.69 -19.39
N LYS A 71 -2.52 8.85 -20.15
CA LYS A 71 -2.76 9.95 -21.10
C LYS A 71 -3.23 11.24 -20.43
N LYS A 72 -3.10 11.36 -19.10
CA LYS A 72 -3.55 12.50 -18.29
C LYS A 72 -5.05 12.80 -18.41
N GLN A 73 -5.87 11.79 -18.69
CA GLN A 73 -7.34 11.91 -18.67
C GLN A 73 -7.88 11.40 -17.34
N LEU A 74 -8.79 12.19 -16.78
CA LEU A 74 -9.54 11.91 -15.56
C LEU A 74 -10.99 11.66 -15.91
N ALA A 75 -11.61 10.71 -15.21
CA ALA A 75 -13.06 10.67 -15.06
C ALA A 75 -13.43 10.36 -13.62
N PHE A 76 -14.36 11.14 -13.06
CA PHE A 76 -14.89 10.94 -11.73
C PHE A 76 -16.40 10.73 -11.83
N PHE A 77 -16.83 9.55 -11.38
CA PHE A 77 -18.22 9.14 -11.30
C PHE A 77 -18.62 9.10 -9.84
N GLN A 78 -19.81 9.61 -9.56
CA GLN A 78 -20.43 9.56 -8.24
C GLN A 78 -21.93 9.35 -8.45
N ALA A 79 -22.54 8.46 -7.67
CA ALA A 79 -23.98 8.20 -7.79
C ALA A 79 -24.79 9.49 -7.64
N ASN A 80 -25.80 9.67 -8.49
CA ASN A 80 -26.69 10.84 -8.51
C ASN A 80 -26.01 12.20 -8.76
N HIS A 81 -24.77 12.19 -9.29
CA HIS A 81 -24.06 13.42 -9.66
C HIS A 81 -23.60 13.37 -11.13
N PRO A 82 -23.47 14.53 -11.80
CA PRO A 82 -22.89 14.59 -13.13
C PRO A 82 -21.45 14.08 -13.15
N THR A 83 -21.12 13.27 -14.16
CA THR A 83 -19.75 12.79 -14.36
C THR A 83 -18.82 13.94 -14.71
N ILE A 84 -17.67 14.00 -14.04
CA ILE A 84 -16.62 14.95 -14.33
C ILE A 84 -15.57 14.26 -15.18
N LYS A 85 -15.26 14.77 -16.37
CA LYS A 85 -14.20 14.25 -17.26
C LYS A 85 -13.29 15.36 -17.76
N GLY A 86 -12.05 15.03 -18.11
CA GLY A 86 -11.15 15.94 -18.81
C GLY A 86 -9.67 15.69 -18.49
N GLY A 87 -8.80 16.57 -19.00
CA GLY A 87 -7.37 16.51 -18.69
C GLY A 87 -7.09 16.90 -17.23
N PHE A 88 -6.17 16.21 -16.55
CA PHE A 88 -5.78 16.52 -15.18
C PHE A 88 -4.29 16.85 -15.06
N THR A 89 -3.92 17.52 -13.97
CA THR A 89 -2.54 17.64 -13.51
C THR A 89 -2.39 16.91 -12.18
N LEU A 90 -1.31 16.16 -12.01
CA LEU A 90 -0.96 15.50 -10.75
C LEU A 90 0.46 15.90 -10.36
N LYS A 91 0.61 16.50 -9.17
CA LYS A 91 1.89 16.96 -8.63
C LYS A 91 2.18 16.22 -7.33
N LEU A 92 3.31 15.52 -7.25
CA LEU A 92 3.74 14.89 -6.00
C LEU A 92 4.05 15.95 -4.94
N ALA A 93 3.58 15.72 -3.71
CA ALA A 93 3.75 16.62 -2.57
C ALA A 93 4.67 16.03 -1.48
N GLY A 94 5.28 14.86 -1.72
CA GLY A 94 6.05 14.11 -0.73
C GLY A 94 5.18 13.25 0.19
N ASN A 95 5.79 12.39 1.00
CA ASN A 95 5.09 11.55 2.00
C ASN A 95 3.85 10.80 1.45
N ASN A 96 4.00 10.17 0.28
CA ASN A 96 2.93 9.43 -0.41
C ASN A 96 1.70 10.28 -0.75
N GLN A 97 1.87 11.60 -0.87
CA GLN A 97 0.81 12.53 -1.26
C GLN A 97 1.02 13.11 -2.66
N ALA A 98 -0.09 13.43 -3.30
CA ALA A 98 -0.13 14.16 -4.55
C ALA A 98 -1.32 15.12 -4.59
N ASN A 99 -1.15 16.25 -5.24
CA ASN A 99 -2.23 17.19 -5.53
C ASN A 99 -2.73 16.94 -6.95
N LEU A 100 -4.01 16.58 -7.05
CA LEU A 100 -4.75 16.39 -8.29
C LEU A 100 -5.55 17.65 -8.59
N THR A 101 -5.43 18.19 -9.80
CA THR A 101 -6.23 19.33 -10.26
C THR A 101 -6.89 19.05 -11.60
N GLN A 102 -8.15 19.44 -11.74
CA GLN A 102 -8.88 19.43 -13.00
C GLN A 102 -9.95 20.54 -12.99
N LEU A 103 -10.23 21.14 -14.15
CA LEU A 103 -11.06 22.36 -14.28
C LEU A 103 -12.43 22.31 -13.60
N LYS A 104 -13.15 21.20 -13.73
CA LYS A 104 -14.51 21.00 -13.16
C LYS A 104 -14.48 20.27 -11.81
N PHE A 105 -13.45 19.45 -11.58
CA PHE A 105 -13.23 18.69 -10.35
C PHE A 105 -12.66 19.56 -9.22
N GLY A 106 -12.00 20.66 -9.58
CA GLY A 106 -11.22 21.47 -8.67
C GLY A 106 -9.90 20.81 -8.28
N SER A 107 -9.44 21.11 -7.07
CA SER A 107 -8.23 20.54 -6.47
C SER A 107 -8.59 19.50 -5.42
N ALA A 108 -7.83 18.40 -5.39
CA ALA A 108 -7.93 17.38 -4.35
C ALA A 108 -6.54 16.88 -3.93
N ASN A 109 -6.42 16.48 -2.67
CA ASN A 109 -5.25 15.80 -2.16
C ASN A 109 -5.49 14.29 -2.22
N LEU A 110 -4.54 13.58 -2.81
CA LEU A 110 -4.47 12.13 -2.86
C LEU A 110 -3.39 11.68 -1.88
N ASN A 111 -3.71 10.77 -0.98
CA ASN A 111 -2.76 10.18 -0.05
C ASN A 111 -2.76 8.65 -0.21
N LEU A 112 -1.69 8.08 -0.75
CA LEU A 112 -1.52 6.64 -0.86
C LEU A 112 -1.17 6.07 0.50
N THR A 113 -2.09 5.28 1.07
CA THR A 113 -1.86 4.54 2.31
C THR A 113 -1.19 3.19 2.03
N THR A 114 -1.47 2.59 0.87
CA THR A 114 -0.79 1.41 0.34
C THR A 114 -0.74 1.49 -1.20
N ALA A 115 -0.16 0.49 -1.87
CA ALA A 115 -0.21 0.38 -3.34
C ALA A 115 -1.64 0.23 -3.91
N THR A 116 -2.60 -0.19 -3.06
CA THR A 116 -3.99 -0.48 -3.46
C THR A 116 -5.03 0.34 -2.70
N SER A 117 -4.61 1.23 -1.80
CA SER A 117 -5.51 2.05 -0.99
C SER A 117 -5.06 3.51 -1.01
N MET A 118 -6.02 4.40 -1.26
CA MET A 118 -5.80 5.84 -1.38
C MET A 118 -6.90 6.60 -0.64
N ILE A 119 -6.54 7.70 0.01
CA ILE A 119 -7.50 8.65 0.55
C ILE A 119 -7.57 9.84 -0.42
N LEU A 120 -8.79 10.14 -0.89
CA LEU A 120 -9.11 11.34 -1.66
C LEU A 120 -9.73 12.38 -0.73
N LYS A 121 -9.08 13.53 -0.58
CA LYS A 121 -9.62 14.70 0.14
C LYS A 121 -9.97 15.80 -0.85
N ARG A 122 -11.25 16.19 -0.91
CA ARG A 122 -11.77 17.25 -1.79
C ARG A 122 -12.71 18.15 -1.00
N GLY A 123 -12.29 19.39 -0.74
CA GLY A 123 -13.00 20.27 0.20
C GLY A 123 -13.10 19.60 1.58
N ASN A 124 -14.32 19.53 2.12
CA ASN A 124 -14.58 18.86 3.41
C ASN A 124 -14.85 17.35 3.27
N THR A 125 -14.82 16.81 2.06
CA THR A 125 -15.09 15.40 1.80
C THR A 125 -13.80 14.59 1.83
N THR A 126 -13.80 13.48 2.58
CA THR A 126 -12.70 12.50 2.62
C THR A 126 -13.27 11.14 2.24
N ILE A 127 -12.72 10.52 1.19
CA ILE A 127 -13.20 9.25 0.63
C ILE A 127 -12.03 8.27 0.62
N GLN A 128 -12.23 7.07 1.16
CA GLN A 128 -11.27 5.98 0.99
C GLN A 128 -11.57 5.25 -0.32
N LEU A 129 -10.54 5.12 -1.15
CA LEU A 129 -10.61 4.48 -2.46
C LEU A 129 -9.71 3.25 -2.49
N THR A 130 -10.21 2.19 -3.11
CA THR A 130 -9.46 0.95 -3.37
C THR A 130 -9.13 0.87 -4.85
N LYS A 131 -7.91 0.45 -5.18
CA LYS A 131 -7.45 0.28 -6.55
C LYS A 131 -8.07 -0.97 -7.16
N ASP A 132 -8.68 -0.84 -8.33
CA ASP A 132 -9.07 -1.98 -9.16
C ASP A 132 -7.86 -2.51 -9.91
N SER A 133 -7.45 -3.73 -9.55
CA SER A 133 -6.32 -4.43 -10.17
C SER A 133 -6.64 -4.96 -11.58
N GLY A 134 -7.92 -5.08 -11.93
CA GLY A 134 -8.39 -5.55 -13.24
C GLY A 134 -8.42 -4.47 -14.30
N TRP A 135 -8.11 -3.22 -13.95
CA TRP A 135 -8.16 -2.09 -14.85
C TRP A 135 -6.78 -1.44 -15.01
N SER A 136 -6.29 -1.41 -16.25
CA SER A 136 -5.02 -0.79 -16.64
C SER A 136 -5.22 0.66 -17.11
N PRO A 137 -4.46 1.62 -16.55
CA PRO A 137 -4.49 3.02 -16.99
C PRO A 137 -3.92 3.29 -18.39
N GLN A 138 -3.30 2.29 -19.01
CA GLN A 138 -2.72 2.38 -20.36
C GLN A 138 -3.66 1.80 -21.43
N HIS A 139 -4.34 0.70 -21.12
CA HIS A 139 -5.04 -0.12 -22.13
C HIS A 139 -6.56 -0.09 -22.00
N ASN A 140 -7.09 0.06 -20.78
CA ASN A 140 -8.54 0.03 -20.60
C ASN A 140 -9.16 1.39 -20.89
N VAL A 141 -10.37 1.34 -21.45
CA VAL A 141 -11.16 2.52 -21.75
C VAL A 141 -11.92 2.96 -20.50
N ILE A 142 -12.02 4.27 -20.29
CA ILE A 142 -12.90 4.83 -19.27
C ILE A 142 -14.35 4.66 -19.72
N PRO A 143 -15.24 4.09 -18.90
CA PRO A 143 -16.66 3.97 -19.23
C PRO A 143 -17.29 5.32 -19.59
N THR A 144 -18.35 5.29 -20.40
CA THR A 144 -19.09 6.50 -20.76
C THR A 144 -20.10 6.89 -19.68
N ASP A 145 -20.73 5.90 -19.05
CA ASP A 145 -21.84 6.05 -18.10
C ASP A 145 -21.48 5.67 -16.65
N ALA A 146 -22.25 6.21 -15.70
CA ALA A 146 -22.04 5.97 -14.27
C ALA A 146 -22.45 4.56 -13.82
N LYS A 147 -23.45 3.94 -14.46
CA LYS A 147 -23.91 2.59 -14.08
C LYS A 147 -22.78 1.58 -14.25
N THR A 148 -22.08 1.61 -15.38
CA THR A 148 -20.91 0.77 -15.65
C THR A 148 -19.72 1.17 -14.75
N ALA A 149 -19.46 2.46 -14.60
CA ALA A 149 -18.29 2.92 -13.85
C ALA A 149 -18.32 2.57 -12.35
N LEU A 150 -19.52 2.59 -11.76
CA LEU A 150 -19.78 2.36 -10.34
C LEU A 150 -20.05 0.88 -10.00
N GLN A 151 -20.08 -0.02 -10.98
CA GLN A 151 -20.21 -1.45 -10.71
C GLN A 151 -19.04 -1.94 -9.85
N THR A 152 -19.37 -2.49 -8.69
CA THR A 152 -18.44 -2.97 -7.66
C THR A 152 -17.79 -4.30 -8.02
N THR A 153 -18.32 -5.02 -9.01
CA THR A 153 -18.07 -6.45 -9.26
C THR A 153 -16.74 -6.82 -9.91
N ALA A 154 -15.79 -5.90 -10.00
CA ALA A 154 -14.44 -6.24 -10.41
C ALA A 154 -13.48 -5.31 -9.69
N LEU A 155 -13.23 -5.56 -8.40
CA LEU A 155 -11.85 -5.52 -7.94
C LEU A 155 -11.34 -6.90 -8.38
N ALA A 156 -10.64 -6.99 -9.52
CA ALA A 156 -10.11 -8.29 -9.90
C ALA A 156 -9.27 -8.83 -8.73
N ALA A 157 -9.43 -10.10 -8.38
CA ALA A 157 -8.49 -10.74 -7.48
C ALA A 157 -7.09 -10.62 -8.12
N PRO A 158 -6.02 -10.33 -7.35
CA PRO A 158 -4.68 -10.32 -7.92
C PRO A 158 -4.48 -11.66 -8.62
N ALA A 159 -4.17 -11.62 -9.92
CA ALA A 159 -3.90 -12.82 -10.69
C ALA A 159 -2.82 -13.60 -9.94
N ALA A 160 -3.15 -14.82 -9.51
CA ALA A 160 -2.19 -15.69 -8.84
C ALA A 160 -0.95 -15.82 -9.75
N LEU A 161 0.23 -15.52 -9.20
CA LEU A 161 1.48 -15.75 -9.88
C LEU A 161 1.50 -17.23 -10.29
N LYS A 162 1.51 -17.52 -11.59
CA LYS A 162 1.74 -18.88 -12.06
C LYS A 162 3.12 -19.31 -11.52
N PRO A 163 3.25 -20.43 -10.81
CA PRO A 163 4.56 -20.99 -10.56
C PRO A 163 5.15 -21.35 -11.93
N GLU A 164 6.32 -20.80 -12.23
CA GLU A 164 7.16 -21.28 -13.31
C GLU A 164 7.50 -22.73 -12.99
N TYR A 165 7.04 -23.66 -13.84
CA TYR A 165 7.49 -25.05 -13.89
C TYR A 165 8.49 -25.18 -15.01
#